data_AF-A0A8J3MLY1-F1
#
_entry.id   AF-A0A8J3MLY1-F1
#
_cell.length_a   1.000
_cell.length_b   1.000
_cell.length_c   1.000
_cell.angle_alpha   90.00
_cell.angle_beta   90.00
_cell.angle_gamma   90.00
#
_symmetry.space_group_name_H-M   'P 1'
#
loop_
_entity.id
_entity.type
_entity.pdbx_description
1 polymer ?
#
loop_
_entity_poly.entity_id
_entity_poly.type
_entity_poly.pdbx_seq_one_letter_code
_entity_poly.pdbx_strand_id
1 'polypeptide(L)'
;MANPSWEDFRRTVAWAALGFWLLLALVPTIAVAVQAVRGDFTAGELHRMLLLLVPPTACYSVGAYNAIQIYRANNQARSRALTWRVVAAYAVGISIFLLTAALTR
;
A
#
# COMPACT_ATOMS: atom_id res chain seq x y z
N MET A 1 -1.97 -18.72 -28.88
CA MET A 1 -1.71 -18.05 -27.58
C MET A 1 -3.08 -17.61 -27.06
N ALA A 2 -3.58 -18.21 -25.99
CA ALA A 2 -4.87 -17.82 -25.42
C ALA A 2 -4.71 -16.44 -24.76
N ASN A 3 -5.49 -15.45 -25.21
CA ASN A 3 -5.57 -14.18 -24.50
C ASN A 3 -6.13 -14.48 -23.10
N PRO A 4 -5.44 -14.09 -22.01
CA PRO A 4 -5.98 -14.30 -20.67
C PRO A 4 -7.35 -13.65 -20.60
N SER A 5 -8.32 -14.38 -20.02
CA SER A 5 -9.67 -13.86 -19.90
C SER A 5 -9.61 -12.55 -19.10
N TRP A 6 -10.48 -11.59 -19.43
CA TRP A 6 -10.56 -10.31 -18.74
C TRP A 6 -10.63 -10.48 -17.19
N GLU A 7 -11.27 -11.55 -16.74
CA GLU A 7 -11.39 -11.89 -15.33
C GLU A 7 -10.06 -12.25 -14.68
N ASP A 8 -9.19 -12.99 -15.38
CA ASP A 8 -7.86 -13.39 -14.90
C ASP A 8 -6.94 -12.18 -14.75
N PHE A 9 -6.97 -11.27 -15.72
CA PHE A 9 -6.20 -10.02 -15.64
C PHE A 9 -6.62 -9.18 -14.43
N ARG A 10 -7.94 -8.99 -14.24
CA ARG A 10 -8.51 -8.24 -13.11
C ARG A 10 -8.12 -8.85 -11.77
N ARG A 11 -8.22 -10.17 -11.63
CA ARG A 11 -7.81 -10.89 -10.40
C ARG A 11 -6.32 -10.71 -10.13
N THR A 12 -5.49 -10.85 -11.16
CA THR A 12 -4.04 -10.69 -11.04
C THR A 12 -3.66 -9.29 -10.56
N VAL A 13 -4.26 -8.25 -11.14
CA VAL A 13 -4.03 -6.85 -10.73
C VAL A 13 -4.46 -6.61 -9.28
N ALA A 14 -5.64 -7.12 -8.88
CA ALA A 14 -6.14 -6.97 -7.52
C ALA A 14 -5.22 -7.65 -6.50
N TRP A 15 -4.81 -8.90 -6.76
CA TRP A 15 -3.91 -9.64 -5.88
C TRP A 15 -2.51 -9.04 -5.82
N ALA A 16 -1.97 -8.59 -6.95
CA ALA A 16 -0.69 -7.89 -6.98
C ALA A 16 -0.75 -6.63 -6.12
N ALA A 17 -1.80 -5.80 -6.27
CA ALA A 17 -1.99 -4.61 -5.46
C ALA A 17 -2.17 -4.94 -3.97
N LEU A 18 -2.85 -6.02 -3.60
CA LEU A 18 -2.93 -6.45 -2.19
C LEU A 18 -1.59 -6.95 -1.65
N GLY A 19 -0.81 -7.67 -2.47
CA GLY A 19 0.54 -8.10 -2.12
C GLY A 19 1.48 -6.91 -1.88
N PHE A 20 1.43 -5.90 -2.74
CA PHE A 20 2.18 -4.66 -2.53
C PHE A 20 1.78 -3.94 -1.24
N TRP A 21 0.49 -3.87 -0.91
CA TRP A 21 0.04 -3.29 0.36
C TRP A 21 0.62 -4.06 1.55
N LEU A 22 0.59 -5.39 1.48
CA LEU A 22 1.11 -6.24 2.55
C LEU A 22 2.60 -5.97 2.79
N LEU A 23 3.39 -5.86 1.73
CA LEU A 23 4.83 -5.60 1.80
C LEU A 23 5.17 -4.17 2.23
N LEU A 24 4.43 -3.17 1.75
CA LEU A 24 4.78 -1.75 1.95
C LEU A 24 4.14 -1.12 3.19
N ALA A 25 3.01 -1.67 3.67
CA ALA A 25 2.30 -1.15 4.84
C ALA A 25 2.31 -2.14 6.01
N LEU A 26 1.79 -3.36 5.80
CA LEU A 26 1.53 -4.27 6.91
C LEU A 26 2.83 -4.77 7.55
N VAL A 27 3.78 -5.27 6.74
CA VAL A 27 5.06 -5.81 7.25
C VAL A 27 5.86 -4.76 8.03
N PRO A 28 6.10 -3.54 7.52
CA PRO A 28 6.79 -2.50 8.28
C PRO A 28 6.07 -2.10 9.56
N THR A 29 4.74 -1.98 9.53
CA THR A 29 3.94 -1.63 10.71
C THR A 29 4.08 -2.69 11.81
N ILE A 30 4.00 -3.97 11.44
CA ILE A 30 4.18 -5.08 12.39
C ILE A 30 5.61 -5.07 12.95
N ALA A 31 6.62 -4.85 12.10
CA ALA A 31 8.02 -4.82 12.54
C ALA A 31 8.27 -3.72 13.59
N VAL A 32 7.67 -2.53 13.40
CA VAL A 32 7.75 -1.45 14.40
C VAL A 32 6.98 -1.78 15.66
N ALA A 33 5.78 -2.37 15.54
CA ALA A 33 5.01 -2.79 16.72
C ALA A 33 5.76 -3.83 17.57
N VAL A 34 6.40 -4.82 16.93
CA VAL A 34 7.19 -5.84 17.63
C VAL A 34 8.39 -5.22 18.35
N GLN A 35 9.15 -4.34 17.70
CA GLN A 35 10.28 -3.64 18.32
C GLN A 35 9.84 -2.71 19.46
N ALA A 36 8.71 -2.00 19.30
CA ALA A 36 8.15 -1.17 20.35
C ALA A 36 7.75 -1.98 21.60
N VAL A 37 7.10 -3.13 21.41
CA VAL A 37 6.73 -4.04 22.51
C VAL A 37 7.96 -4.62 23.22
N ARG A 38 9.07 -4.81 22.50
CA ARG A 38 10.35 -5.27 23.07
C ARG A 38 11.10 -4.19 23.84
N GLY A 39 10.67 -2.92 23.75
CA GLY A 39 11.38 -1.80 24.35
C GLY A 39 12.64 -1.40 23.57
N ASP A 40 12.74 -1.80 22.29
CA ASP A 40 13.90 -1.53 21.44
C ASP A 40 13.98 -0.06 20.97
N PHE A 41 12.97 0.77 21.28
CA PHE A 41 12.90 2.18 20.90
C PHE A 41 12.84 3.12 22.09
N THR A 42 13.58 4.23 21.97
CA THR A 42 13.27 5.45 22.73
C THR A 42 11.96 6.07 22.22
N ALA A 43 11.30 6.87 23.05
CA ALA A 43 10.06 7.58 22.65
C ALA A 43 10.27 8.47 21.41
N GLY A 44 11.44 9.06 21.25
CA GLY A 44 11.79 9.89 20.09
C GLY A 44 11.96 9.08 18.79
N GLU A 45 12.56 7.89 18.86
CA GLU A 45 12.70 6.99 17.71
C GLU A 45 11.35 6.44 17.27
N LEU A 46 10.51 6.02 18.22
CA LEU A 46 9.15 5.57 17.94
C LEU A 46 8.34 6.67 17.26
N HIS A 47 8.41 7.91 17.75
CA HIS A 47 7.72 9.05 17.13
C HIS A 47 8.17 9.27 15.68
N ARG A 48 9.48 9.25 15.41
CA ARG A 48 10.03 9.39 14.04
C ARG A 48 9.57 8.26 13.13
N MET A 49 9.58 7.02 13.59
CA MET A 49 9.10 5.87 12.83
C MET A 49 7.61 5.96 12.51
N LEU A 50 6.78 6.39 13.47
CA LEU A 50 5.35 6.60 13.24
C LEU A 50 5.10 7.72 12.21
N LEU A 51 5.83 8.83 12.29
CA LEU A 51 5.75 9.89 11.29
C LEU A 51 6.15 9.39 9.89
N LEU A 52 7.16 8.53 9.81
CA LEU A 52 7.66 7.97 8.56
C LEU A 52 6.67 6.96 7.94
N LEU A 53 5.98 6.17 8.77
CA LEU A 53 5.19 5.03 8.30
C LEU A 53 3.69 5.30 8.19
N VAL A 54 3.10 6.10 9.09
CA VAL A 54 1.64 6.27 9.14
C VAL A 54 1.08 6.93 7.87
N PRO A 55 1.61 8.09 7.40
CA PRO A 55 1.12 8.73 6.19
C PRO A 55 1.19 7.84 4.92
N PRO A 56 2.33 7.20 4.57
CA PRO A 56 2.37 6.34 3.40
C PRO A 56 1.50 5.08 3.56
N THR A 57 1.43 4.50 4.77
CA THR A 57 0.55 3.36 5.07
C THR A 57 -0.91 3.66 4.81
N ALA A 58 -1.38 4.87 5.14
CA ALA A 58 -2.74 5.30 4.84
C ALA A 58 -2.99 5.33 3.32
N CYS A 59 -2.05 5.88 2.54
CA CYS A 59 -2.13 5.89 1.07
C CYS A 59 -2.14 4.48 0.48
N TYR A 60 -1.26 3.58 0.93
CA TYR A 60 -1.26 2.19 0.49
C TYR A 60 -2.58 1.49 0.83
N SER A 61 -3.18 1.79 1.98
CA SER A 61 -4.47 1.22 2.40
C SER A 61 -5.63 1.68 1.52
N VAL A 62 -5.59 2.92 1.00
CA VAL A 62 -6.50 3.37 -0.06
C VAL A 62 -6.28 2.58 -1.35
N GLY A 63 -5.02 2.26 -1.68
CA GLY A 63 -4.68 1.36 -2.77
C GLY A 63 -5.28 -0.04 -2.60
N ALA A 64 -5.15 -0.64 -1.41
CA ALA A 64 -5.75 -1.93 -1.08
C ALA A 64 -7.28 -1.91 -1.17
N TYR A 65 -7.93 -0.85 -0.69
CA TYR A 65 -9.36 -0.66 -0.85
C TYR A 65 -9.77 -0.67 -2.32
N ASN A 66 -9.08 0.09 -3.17
CA ASN A 66 -9.35 0.10 -4.61
C ASN A 66 -9.06 -1.26 -5.26
N ALA A 67 -8.06 -2.01 -4.80
CA ALA A 67 -7.78 -3.36 -5.28
C ALA A 67 -8.93 -4.34 -5.00
N ILE A 68 -9.54 -4.28 -3.80
CA ILE A 68 -10.74 -5.05 -3.48
C ILE A 68 -11.89 -4.67 -4.42
N GLN A 69 -12.03 -3.38 -4.73
CA GLN A 69 -13.05 -2.91 -5.67
C GLN A 69 -12.77 -3.35 -7.12
N ILE A 70 -11.50 -3.49 -7.53
CA ILE A 70 -11.12 -4.10 -8.82
C ILE A 70 -11.63 -5.54 -8.85
N TYR A 71 -11.37 -6.32 -7.80
CA TYR A 71 -11.84 -7.71 -7.71
C TYR A 71 -13.37 -7.83 -7.78
N ARG A 72 -14.10 -6.82 -7.29
CA ARG A 72 -15.58 -6.76 -7.32
C ARG A 72 -16.17 -6.08 -8.56
N ALA A 73 -15.36 -5.53 -9.46
CA ALA A 73 -15.85 -4.75 -10.59
C ALA A 73 -16.59 -5.63 -11.61
N ASN A 74 -17.80 -5.24 -11.99
CA ASN A 74 -18.66 -5.95 -12.93
C ASN A 74 -18.43 -5.61 -14.41
N ASN A 75 -17.60 -4.61 -14.71
CA ASN A 75 -17.28 -4.22 -16.08
C ASN A 75 -15.81 -3.79 -16.23
N GLN A 76 -15.33 -3.77 -17.48
CA GLN A 76 -13.95 -3.47 -17.80
C GLN A 76 -13.56 -2.01 -17.56
N ALA A 77 -14.44 -1.08 -17.90
CA ALA A 77 -14.19 0.36 -17.73
C ALA A 77 -13.95 0.74 -16.27
N ARG A 78 -14.81 0.26 -15.35
CA ARG A 78 -14.70 0.51 -13.92
C ARG A 78 -13.42 -0.07 -13.34
N SER A 79 -13.08 -1.30 -13.71
CA SER A 79 -11.84 -1.93 -13.25
C SER A 79 -10.61 -1.16 -13.72
N ARG A 80 -10.56 -0.68 -14.97
CA ARG A 80 -9.45 0.13 -15.47
C ARG A 80 -9.32 1.45 -14.71
N ALA A 81 -10.44 2.14 -14.46
CA ALA A 81 -10.44 3.37 -13.67
C ALA A 81 -9.93 3.14 -12.24
N LEU A 82 -10.35 2.03 -11.60
CA LEU A 82 -9.87 1.65 -10.28
C LEU A 82 -8.38 1.27 -10.28
N THR A 83 -7.88 0.61 -11.34
CA THR A 83 -6.44 0.32 -11.50
C THR A 83 -5.63 1.62 -11.47
N TRP A 84 -6.06 2.67 -12.16
CA TRP A 84 -5.37 3.97 -12.10
C TRP A 84 -5.41 4.61 -10.71
N ARG A 85 -6.51 4.45 -9.97
CA ARG A 85 -6.59 4.90 -8.57
C ARG A 85 -5.63 4.14 -7.66
N VAL A 86 -5.46 2.83 -7.88
CA VAL A 86 -4.43 2.03 -7.20
C VAL A 86 -3.06 2.64 -7.51
N VAL A 87 -2.68 2.74 -8.79
CA VAL A 87 -1.37 3.29 -9.18
C VAL A 87 -1.11 4.66 -8.57
N ALA A 88 -2.09 5.57 -8.61
CA ALA A 88 -1.97 6.89 -8.01
C ALA A 88 -1.77 6.83 -6.48
N ALA A 89 -2.56 6.01 -5.77
CA ALA A 89 -2.44 5.86 -4.32
C ALA A 89 -1.05 5.34 -3.89
N TYR A 90 -0.50 4.38 -4.65
CA TYR A 90 0.85 3.87 -4.40
C TYR A 90 1.94 4.89 -4.72
N ALA A 91 1.83 5.61 -5.85
CA ALA A 91 2.78 6.65 -6.21
C ALA A 91 2.81 7.78 -5.18
N VAL A 92 1.63 8.20 -4.69
CA VAL A 92 1.51 9.19 -3.61
C VAL A 92 2.13 8.66 -2.31
N GLY A 93 1.83 7.41 -1.92
CA GLY A 93 2.42 6.79 -0.73
C GLY A 93 3.94 6.75 -0.79
N ILE A 94 4.53 6.35 -1.92
CA ILE A 94 5.99 6.35 -2.12
C ILE A 94 6.55 7.77 -2.03
N SER A 95 5.90 8.73 -2.67
CA SER A 95 6.34 10.14 -2.64
C SER A 95 6.34 10.70 -1.22
N ILE A 96 5.29 10.43 -0.45
CA ILE A 96 5.19 10.84 0.96
C ILE A 96 6.29 10.16 1.78
N PHE A 97 6.50 8.85 1.62
CA PHE A 97 7.57 8.14 2.31
C PHE A 97 8.94 8.77 2.03
N LEU A 98 9.25 9.03 0.76
CA LEU A 98 10.53 9.64 0.35
C LEU A 98 10.70 11.06 0.90
N LEU A 99 9.65 11.88 0.85
CA LEU A 99 9.65 13.23 1.41
C LEU A 99 9.86 13.21 2.92
N THR A 100 9.08 12.41 3.65
CA THR A 100 9.23 12.30 5.10
C THR A 100 10.60 11.75 5.47
N ALA A 101 11.10 10.73 4.76
CA ALA A 101 12.45 10.20 4.97
C ALA A 101 13.53 11.26 4.73
N ALA A 102 13.37 12.14 3.74
CA ALA A 102 14.33 13.21 3.48
C ALA A 102 14.30 14.30 4.56
N LEU A 103 13.12 14.59 5.11
CA LEU A 103 12.92 15.63 6.13
C LEU A 103 13.21 15.18 7.56
N THR A 104 13.29 13.87 7.81
CA THR A 104 13.56 13.29 9.13
C THR A 104 15.00 12.81 9.31
N ARG A 105 15.87 13.06 8.32
CA ARG A 105 17.34 12.95 8.43
C ARG A 105 17.90 14.05 9.32
#